data_AF-A0A2U1S0X0-F1
#
_entry.id   AF-A0A2U1S0X0-F1
#
_cell.length_a   1.000
_cell.length_b   1.000
_cell.length_c   1.000
_cell.angle_alpha   90.00
_cell.angle_beta   90.00
_cell.angle_gamma   90.00
#
_symmetry.space_group_name_H-M   'P 1'
#
loop_
_entity.id
_entity.type
_entity.pdbx_description
1 polymer ?
#
loop_
_entity_poly.entity_id
_entity_poly.type
_entity_poly.pdbx_seq_one_letter_code
_entity_poly.pdbx_strand_id
1 'polypeptide(L)'
;KATNEEGYIVQKFVRTVMGANNIDHCARQRHSPSAAAMLHALGFDAASNSYDDYEEAGCLMVVGSDPSSHHPVIAVRLRRAVSRGTKLIVINPKRIELCDQADLWLRQQPGTDVTLLNAMARVIIDEGLADLEFVRNRTEGFEVWRQSLEPYTLEFAEQVTGVPQAQIVQAARWYAKPAFSGSCLLWGMGVTQHTNGTANVHTLLNLSLVSGQMGFAGSGISPLRGQNNVQGCCDAGCLPSHLPGYQHYTPTVLDKFGAAWGFQPPDSAGMSLTDMIDACVNGSIRAMYIVGEDPLLTEPDLHHAKKALSSLDCLVVQDLFLHETAELAHVFLPAAAFAEKDGTFTNSERRVQRVRKAIDPPGEAKPDWRITSELARRVADRLGLSGAGFHYAHSAEIFDEMARLVPFLGGISYDRLDREGGIQWPCPTSDHPGTRFLYAESFPVGKAPFVPVT
;
A
#
# COMPACT_ATOMS: atom_id res chain seq x y z
N LYS A 1 -7.54 2.78 -14.03
CA LYS A 1 -6.63 1.80 -13.39
C LYS A 1 -7.37 0.49 -13.14
N ALA A 2 -6.64 -0.61 -13.12
CA ALA A 2 -7.18 -1.97 -13.07
C ALA A 2 -7.94 -2.28 -11.76
N THR A 3 -8.93 -3.17 -11.86
CA THR A 3 -9.69 -3.72 -10.73
C THR A 3 -8.91 -4.84 -10.03
N ASN A 4 -9.39 -5.31 -8.88
CA ASN A 4 -8.75 -6.41 -8.14
C ASN A 4 -8.66 -7.68 -9.00
N GLU A 5 -9.74 -7.97 -9.73
CA GLU A 5 -9.84 -9.13 -10.63
C GLU A 5 -8.85 -9.04 -11.78
N GLU A 6 -8.68 -7.85 -12.34
CA GLU A 6 -7.74 -7.61 -13.42
C GLU A 6 -6.29 -7.75 -12.95
N GLY A 7 -5.95 -7.19 -11.78
CA GLY A 7 -4.65 -7.41 -11.15
C GLY A 7 -4.38 -8.90 -10.88
N TYR A 8 -5.39 -9.62 -10.39
CA TYR A 8 -5.30 -11.05 -10.14
C TYR A 8 -5.04 -11.86 -11.41
N ILE A 9 -5.73 -11.56 -12.52
CA ILE A 9 -5.54 -12.24 -13.80
C ILE A 9 -4.17 -11.92 -14.41
N VAL A 10 -3.72 -10.67 -14.34
CA VAL A 10 -2.40 -10.27 -14.85
C VAL A 10 -1.30 -11.02 -14.12
N GLN A 11 -1.32 -11.05 -12.78
CA GLN A 11 -0.29 -11.78 -12.03
C GLN A 11 -0.36 -13.29 -12.27
N LYS A 12 -1.57 -13.85 -12.41
CA LYS A 12 -1.75 -15.28 -12.70
C LYS A 12 -1.16 -15.61 -14.06
N PHE A 13 -1.38 -14.77 -15.07
CA PHE A 13 -0.80 -14.92 -16.41
C PHE A 13 0.74 -14.90 -16.37
N VAL A 14 1.33 -13.93 -15.67
CA VAL A 14 2.79 -13.84 -15.53
C VAL A 14 3.36 -15.09 -14.86
N ARG A 15 2.74 -15.58 -13.79
CA ARG A 15 3.23 -16.74 -13.03
C ARG A 15 3.03 -18.07 -13.73
N THR A 16 1.86 -18.27 -14.34
CA THR A 16 1.45 -19.59 -14.88
C THR A 16 1.77 -19.79 -16.35
N VAL A 17 1.85 -18.72 -17.14
CA VAL A 17 2.10 -18.82 -18.58
C VAL A 17 3.46 -18.26 -18.96
N MET A 18 3.86 -17.12 -18.40
CA MET A 18 5.24 -16.63 -18.62
C MET A 18 6.27 -17.37 -17.75
N GLY A 19 5.82 -18.05 -16.69
CA GLY A 19 6.68 -18.86 -15.81
C GLY A 19 7.64 -18.02 -14.96
N ALA A 20 7.26 -16.78 -14.63
CA ALA A 20 8.10 -15.85 -13.89
C ALA A 20 7.34 -15.20 -12.72
N ASN A 21 8.08 -14.68 -11.74
CA ASN A 21 7.52 -13.81 -10.68
C ASN A 21 7.79 -12.32 -10.95
N ASN A 22 8.21 -11.96 -12.17
CA ASN A 22 8.48 -10.59 -12.59
C ASN A 22 7.17 -9.84 -12.87
N ILE A 23 6.46 -9.49 -11.80
CA ILE A 23 5.25 -8.67 -11.80
C ILE A 23 5.40 -7.60 -10.73
N ASP A 24 5.14 -6.35 -11.07
CA ASP A 24 5.16 -5.24 -10.13
C ASP A 24 4.17 -4.17 -10.57
N HIS A 25 3.99 -3.12 -9.76
CA HIS A 25 3.08 -2.02 -10.08
C HIS A 25 3.53 -0.70 -9.45
N CYS A 26 2.84 0.37 -9.80
CA CYS A 26 3.02 1.74 -9.31
C CYS A 26 3.07 1.96 -7.77
N ALA A 27 2.84 0.96 -6.91
CA ALA A 27 3.22 1.10 -5.50
C ALA A 27 4.74 1.20 -5.33
N ARG A 28 5.52 0.61 -6.24
CA ARG A 28 6.99 0.58 -6.19
C ARG A 28 7.60 1.95 -5.98
N GLN A 29 7.22 2.91 -6.82
CA GLN A 29 7.73 4.29 -6.77
C GLN A 29 7.06 5.16 -5.71
N ARG A 30 6.05 4.61 -5.00
CA ARG A 30 5.25 5.36 -4.03
C ARG A 30 5.43 4.84 -2.62
N HIS A 31 4.68 3.82 -2.27
CA HIS A 31 4.60 3.31 -0.90
C HIS A 31 5.42 2.03 -0.69
N SER A 32 6.36 1.68 -1.59
CA SER A 32 7.22 0.52 -1.37
C SER A 32 8.04 0.56 -0.07
N PRO A 33 8.50 1.73 0.43
CA PRO A 33 9.14 1.79 1.74
C PRO A 33 8.15 1.52 2.88
N SER A 34 6.89 1.95 2.72
CA SER A 34 5.82 1.57 3.64
C SER A 34 5.58 0.07 3.61
N ALA A 35 5.51 -0.53 2.43
CA ALA A 35 5.35 -1.97 2.28
C ALA A 35 6.45 -2.77 2.94
N ALA A 36 7.71 -2.41 2.70
CA ALA A 36 8.85 -3.08 3.30
C ALA A 36 8.81 -3.01 4.84
N ALA A 37 8.63 -1.80 5.39
CA ALA A 37 8.63 -1.61 6.83
C ALA A 37 7.41 -2.24 7.52
N MET A 38 6.22 -2.11 6.94
CA MET A 38 4.97 -2.59 7.53
C MET A 38 4.81 -4.11 7.40
N LEU A 39 5.21 -4.73 6.29
CA LEU A 39 5.24 -6.19 6.19
C LEU A 39 6.21 -6.79 7.21
N HIS A 40 7.39 -6.19 7.38
CA HIS A 40 8.35 -6.62 8.39
C HIS A 40 7.81 -6.46 9.81
N ALA A 41 7.24 -5.30 10.14
CA ALA A 41 6.87 -4.98 11.52
C ALA A 41 5.49 -5.50 11.93
N LEU A 42 4.55 -5.64 11.00
CA LEU A 42 3.13 -5.86 11.26
C LEU A 42 2.53 -7.00 10.43
N GLY A 43 3.20 -7.44 9.36
CA GLY A 43 2.73 -8.52 8.49
C GLY A 43 1.65 -8.15 7.46
N PHE A 44 1.20 -6.89 7.43
CA PHE A 44 0.36 -6.37 6.34
C PHE A 44 0.88 -5.04 5.82
N ASP A 45 0.84 -4.87 4.50
CA ASP A 45 1.08 -3.58 3.83
C ASP A 45 -0.23 -2.80 3.67
N ALA A 46 -0.88 -2.42 4.77
CA ALA A 46 -2.16 -1.72 4.72
C ALA A 46 -2.36 -0.78 5.91
N ALA A 47 -3.22 0.23 5.77
CA ALA A 47 -3.65 1.04 6.92
C ALA A 47 -4.18 0.13 8.03
N SER A 48 -3.94 0.49 9.29
CA SER A 48 -4.42 -0.29 10.43
C SER A 48 -5.80 0.15 10.92
N ASN A 49 -6.34 1.24 10.40
CA ASN A 49 -7.60 1.84 10.86
C ASN A 49 -8.50 2.23 9.69
N SER A 50 -9.65 2.83 10.01
CA SER A 50 -10.69 3.29 9.08
C SER A 50 -10.77 4.81 9.03
N TYR A 51 -11.50 5.32 8.05
CA TYR A 51 -11.82 6.74 7.93
C TYR A 51 -12.71 7.25 9.07
N ASP A 52 -13.49 6.37 9.71
CA ASP A 52 -14.29 6.74 10.88
C ASP A 52 -13.38 6.94 12.11
N ASP A 53 -12.29 6.18 12.22
CA ASP A 53 -11.29 6.38 13.27
C ASP A 53 -10.64 7.76 13.18
N TYR A 54 -10.49 8.33 11.99
CA TYR A 54 -9.97 9.70 11.84
C TYR A 54 -10.90 10.75 12.45
N GLU A 55 -12.22 10.53 12.39
CA GLU A 55 -13.22 11.45 12.95
C GLU A 55 -13.39 11.29 14.47
N GLU A 56 -12.97 10.15 15.02
CA GLU A 56 -13.06 9.80 16.44
C GLU A 56 -11.73 9.99 17.20
N ALA A 57 -10.61 10.21 16.50
CA ALA A 57 -9.30 10.40 17.10
C ALA A 57 -9.24 11.68 17.95
N GLY A 58 -8.55 11.63 19.08
CA GLY A 58 -8.22 12.83 19.87
C GLY A 58 -6.97 13.54 19.40
N CYS A 59 -6.11 12.86 18.65
CA CYS A 59 -4.99 13.48 17.94
C CYS A 59 -4.88 12.92 16.51
N LEU A 60 -4.70 13.80 15.54
CA LEU A 60 -4.37 13.49 14.15
C LEU A 60 -2.95 14.00 13.88
N MET A 61 -2.05 13.09 13.52
CA MET A 61 -0.68 13.44 13.12
C MET A 61 -0.51 13.15 11.63
N VAL A 62 -0.33 14.21 10.83
CA VAL A 62 -0.18 14.12 9.38
C VAL A 62 1.27 14.41 9.00
N VAL A 63 1.99 13.40 8.49
CA VAL A 63 3.44 13.48 8.22
C VAL A 63 3.72 13.36 6.72
N GLY A 64 4.39 14.36 6.14
CA GLY A 64 4.82 14.31 4.73
C GLY A 64 3.65 14.09 3.75
N SER A 65 2.46 14.60 4.07
CA SER A 65 1.26 14.45 3.24
C SER A 65 0.55 15.79 3.10
N ASP A 66 -0.21 15.93 2.00
CA ASP A 66 -1.15 17.03 1.76
C ASP A 66 -2.53 16.46 1.41
N PRO A 67 -3.32 16.04 2.42
CA PRO A 67 -4.64 15.44 2.17
C PRO A 67 -5.60 16.40 1.48
N SER A 68 -5.48 17.73 1.66
CA SER A 68 -6.40 18.68 1.03
C SER A 68 -6.32 18.65 -0.49
N SER A 69 -5.11 18.49 -1.04
CA SER A 69 -4.87 18.39 -2.48
C SER A 69 -5.05 16.95 -3.01
N HIS A 70 -4.53 15.96 -2.28
CA HIS A 70 -4.43 14.58 -2.80
C HIS A 70 -5.61 13.68 -2.41
N HIS A 71 -6.25 13.95 -1.27
CA HIS A 71 -7.35 13.14 -0.72
C HIS A 71 -8.46 14.02 -0.15
N PRO A 72 -9.13 14.88 -0.94
CA PRO A 72 -10.03 15.91 -0.41
C PRO A 72 -11.15 15.38 0.51
N VAL A 73 -11.66 14.18 0.23
CA VAL A 73 -12.68 13.52 1.07
C VAL A 73 -12.11 13.13 2.43
N ILE A 74 -10.86 12.64 2.49
CA ILE A 74 -10.16 12.38 3.76
C ILE A 74 -9.94 13.71 4.50
N ALA A 75 -9.48 14.76 3.81
CA ALA A 75 -9.30 16.07 4.42
C ALA A 75 -10.59 16.61 5.06
N VAL A 76 -11.76 16.45 4.43
CA VAL A 76 -13.05 16.81 5.03
C VAL A 76 -13.27 16.08 6.37
N ARG A 77 -12.93 14.80 6.46
CA ARG A 77 -13.05 14.03 7.71
C ARG A 77 -12.07 14.51 8.79
N LEU A 78 -10.82 14.79 8.43
CA LEU A 78 -9.84 15.38 9.35
C LEU A 78 -10.37 16.71 9.93
N ARG A 79 -10.94 17.56 9.07
CA ARG A 79 -11.51 18.85 9.49
C ARG A 79 -12.74 18.71 10.39
N ARG A 80 -13.57 17.67 10.18
CA ARG A 80 -14.66 17.34 11.10
C ARG A 80 -14.13 16.96 12.48
N ALA A 81 -13.07 16.15 12.55
CA ALA A 81 -12.43 15.81 13.81
C ALA A 81 -11.91 17.06 14.54
N VAL A 82 -11.17 17.93 13.82
CA VAL A 82 -10.68 19.21 14.35
C VAL A 82 -11.81 20.08 14.90
N SER A 83 -12.94 20.18 14.20
CA SER A 83 -14.11 20.93 14.67
C SER A 83 -14.74 20.38 15.96
N ARG A 84 -14.44 19.13 16.33
CA ARG A 84 -14.88 18.46 17.58
C ARG A 84 -13.82 18.51 18.69
N GLY A 85 -12.69 19.18 18.46
CA GLY A 85 -11.64 19.36 19.45
C GLY A 85 -10.44 18.40 19.34
N THR A 86 -10.37 17.60 18.27
CA THR A 86 -9.19 16.78 17.96
C THR A 86 -7.97 17.66 17.73
N LYS A 87 -6.83 17.29 18.33
CA LYS A 87 -5.56 17.97 18.09
C LYS A 87 -4.98 17.60 16.74
N LEU A 88 -4.63 18.59 15.93
CA LEU A 88 -4.03 18.38 14.61
C LEU A 88 -2.57 18.80 14.60
N ILE A 89 -1.69 17.82 14.41
CA ILE A 89 -0.26 17.98 14.20
C ILE A 89 0.03 17.77 12.71
N VAL A 90 0.62 18.75 12.05
CA VAL A 90 1.10 18.65 10.66
C VAL A 90 2.61 18.72 10.66
N ILE A 91 3.27 17.66 10.18
CA ILE A 91 4.72 17.58 10.02
C ILE A 91 5.03 17.66 8.53
N ASN A 92 5.38 18.86 8.06
CA ASN A 92 5.60 19.13 6.64
C ASN A 92 6.51 20.35 6.44
N PRO A 93 7.61 20.28 5.66
CA PRO A 93 8.46 21.44 5.37
C PRO A 93 7.71 22.55 4.60
N LYS A 94 6.70 22.16 3.82
CA LYS A 94 5.85 23.07 3.03
C LYS A 94 4.60 23.43 3.82
N ARG A 95 4.21 24.71 3.77
CA ARG A 95 2.89 25.14 4.24
C ARG A 95 1.83 24.62 3.26
N ILE A 96 0.98 23.72 3.74
CA ILE A 96 -0.18 23.18 3.02
C ILE A 96 -1.46 23.79 3.60
N GLU A 97 -2.60 23.65 2.91
CA GLU A 97 -3.89 24.19 3.38
C GLU A 97 -4.24 23.68 4.80
N LEU A 98 -3.92 22.42 5.10
CA LEU A 98 -4.21 21.82 6.40
C LEU A 98 -3.44 22.49 7.56
N CYS A 99 -2.31 23.17 7.29
CA CYS A 99 -1.56 23.91 8.31
C CYS A 99 -2.37 25.07 8.91
N ASP A 100 -3.31 25.65 8.16
CA ASP A 100 -4.12 26.78 8.63
C ASP A 100 -5.14 26.35 9.70
N GLN A 101 -5.33 25.04 9.88
CA GLN A 101 -6.24 24.44 10.86
C GLN A 101 -5.49 23.60 11.89
N ALA A 102 -4.16 23.49 11.77
CA ALA A 102 -3.34 22.69 12.65
C ALA A 102 -3.11 23.43 13.98
N ASP A 103 -3.25 22.71 15.09
CA ASP A 103 -2.79 23.21 16.39
C ASP A 103 -1.27 23.35 16.42
N LEU A 104 -0.57 22.48 15.68
CA LEU A 104 0.89 22.51 15.57
C LEU A 104 1.36 22.14 14.17
N TRP A 105 2.13 23.04 13.57
CA TRP A 105 2.82 22.80 12.32
C TRP A 105 4.33 22.69 12.57
N LEU A 106 4.86 21.47 12.49
CA LEU A 106 6.28 21.19 12.56
C LEU A 106 6.88 21.32 11.16
N ARG A 107 7.72 22.33 10.98
CA ARG A 107 8.37 22.64 9.71
C ARG A 107 9.83 22.19 9.74
N GLN A 108 10.04 20.88 9.72
CA GLN A 108 11.36 20.28 9.70
C GLN A 108 12.11 20.57 8.39
N GLN A 109 13.44 20.53 8.43
CA GLN A 109 14.25 20.50 7.21
C GLN A 109 13.97 19.20 6.42
N PRO A 110 13.82 19.24 5.08
CA PRO A 110 13.57 18.04 4.31
C PRO A 110 14.64 16.96 4.53
N GLY A 111 14.21 15.73 4.85
CA GLY A 111 15.11 14.59 5.09
C GLY A 111 15.55 14.41 6.55
N THR A 112 15.08 15.23 7.49
CA THR A 112 15.40 15.11 8.92
C THR A 112 14.30 14.43 9.74
N ASP A 113 13.41 13.68 9.08
CA ASP A 113 12.23 13.04 9.69
C ASP A 113 12.60 12.03 10.77
N VAL A 114 13.63 11.20 10.53
CA VAL A 114 14.16 10.24 11.53
C VAL A 114 14.53 10.96 12.82
N THR A 115 15.29 12.06 12.72
CA THR A 115 15.74 12.84 13.88
C THR A 115 14.56 13.41 14.66
N LEU A 116 13.58 14.01 13.98
CA LEU A 116 12.40 14.58 14.62
C LEU A 116 11.58 13.51 15.35
N LEU A 117 11.30 12.39 14.69
CA LEU A 117 10.44 11.33 15.21
C LEU A 117 11.13 10.55 16.36
N ASN A 118 12.44 10.33 16.28
CA ASN A 118 13.20 9.73 17.37
C ASN A 118 13.27 10.66 18.60
N ALA A 119 13.41 11.98 18.40
CA ALA A 119 13.35 12.95 19.50
C ALA A 119 11.96 12.98 20.17
N MET A 120 10.87 12.90 19.37
CA MET A 120 9.52 12.75 19.92
C MET A 120 9.37 11.44 20.70
N ALA A 121 9.86 10.31 20.17
CA ALA A 121 9.81 9.03 20.85
C ALA A 121 10.59 9.05 22.19
N ARG A 122 11.74 9.73 22.22
CA ARG A 122 12.51 9.95 23.44
C ARG A 122 11.72 10.74 24.48
N VAL A 123 11.06 11.84 24.09
CA VAL A 123 10.18 12.60 25.00
C VAL A 123 9.09 11.69 25.60
N ILE A 124 8.47 10.83 24.80
CA ILE A 124 7.44 9.90 25.27
C ILE A 124 7.98 8.96 26.36
N ILE A 125 9.22 8.50 26.21
CA ILE A 125 9.87 7.61 27.19
C ILE A 125 10.30 8.39 28.44
N ASP A 126 10.99 9.51 28.25
CA ASP A 126 11.59 10.31 29.34
C ASP A 126 10.49 10.91 30.24
N GLU A 127 9.32 11.24 29.69
CA GLU A 127 8.16 11.73 30.46
C GLU A 127 7.24 10.62 30.98
N GLY A 128 7.57 9.34 30.77
CA GLY A 128 6.76 8.21 31.24
C GLY A 128 5.39 8.09 30.55
N LEU A 129 5.27 8.58 29.31
CA LEU A 129 4.04 8.56 28.52
C LEU A 129 3.88 7.27 27.69
N ALA A 130 4.93 6.46 27.60
CA ALA A 130 4.92 5.18 26.88
C ALA A 130 3.88 4.20 27.44
N ASP A 131 3.26 3.41 26.56
CA ASP A 131 2.40 2.29 26.96
C ASP A 131 3.26 1.04 27.20
N LEU A 132 3.78 0.92 28.42
CA LEU A 132 4.69 -0.17 28.79
C LEU A 132 4.00 -1.54 28.82
N GLU A 133 2.68 -1.59 28.99
CA GLU A 133 1.93 -2.85 28.93
C GLU A 133 1.83 -3.33 27.48
N PHE A 134 1.44 -2.43 26.56
CA PHE A 134 1.43 -2.71 25.13
C PHE A 134 2.83 -3.13 24.65
N VAL A 135 3.87 -2.37 25.00
CA VAL A 135 5.26 -2.67 24.64
C VAL A 135 5.66 -4.08 25.11
N ARG A 136 5.44 -4.42 26.38
CA ARG A 136 5.85 -5.73 26.92
C ARG A 136 5.12 -6.90 26.24
N ASN A 137 3.83 -6.74 26.03
CA ASN A 137 2.97 -7.84 25.59
C ASN A 137 3.01 -8.04 24.07
N ARG A 138 3.18 -6.96 23.30
CA ARG A 138 2.94 -6.95 21.85
C ARG A 138 4.16 -6.62 20.99
N THR A 139 5.29 -6.26 21.60
CA THR A 139 6.49 -5.83 20.87
C THR A 139 7.74 -6.57 21.33
N GLU A 140 8.80 -6.46 20.53
CA GLU A 140 10.14 -6.96 20.85
C GLU A 140 11.22 -5.94 20.46
N GLY A 141 12.42 -6.08 21.02
CA GLY A 141 13.54 -5.17 20.71
C GLY A 141 13.51 -3.79 21.37
N PHE A 142 12.56 -3.53 22.29
CA PHE A 142 12.37 -2.22 22.92
C PHE A 142 13.64 -1.64 23.56
N GLU A 143 14.39 -2.43 24.35
CA GLU A 143 15.57 -1.90 25.04
C GLU A 143 16.71 -1.52 24.08
N VAL A 144 16.94 -2.30 23.03
CA VAL A 144 17.95 -2.01 22.01
C VAL A 144 17.56 -0.74 21.25
N TRP A 145 16.29 -0.60 20.88
CA TRP A 145 15.78 0.61 20.26
C TRP A 145 15.84 1.82 21.19
N ARG A 146 15.44 1.69 22.46
CA ARG A 146 15.51 2.76 23.46
C ARG A 146 16.94 3.27 23.64
N GLN A 147 17.94 2.38 23.67
CA GLN A 147 19.34 2.78 23.74
C GLN A 147 19.79 3.55 22.49
N SER A 148 19.29 3.17 21.31
CA SER A 148 19.59 3.90 20.07
C SER A 148 19.05 5.34 20.05
N LEU A 149 18.14 5.71 20.96
CA LEU A 149 17.60 7.07 21.06
C LEU A 149 18.52 8.07 21.80
N GLU A 150 19.61 7.60 22.42
CA GLU A 150 20.51 8.44 23.23
C GLU A 150 21.04 9.70 22.50
N PRO A 151 21.44 9.63 21.21
CA PRO A 151 21.91 10.79 20.47
C PRO A 151 20.82 11.83 20.15
N TYR A 152 19.54 11.44 20.18
CA TYR A 152 18.43 12.28 19.74
C TYR A 152 17.91 13.17 20.88
N THR A 153 18.79 14.01 21.43
CA THR A 153 18.37 15.02 22.43
C THR A 153 17.50 16.10 21.78
N LEU A 154 16.78 16.88 22.58
CA LEU A 154 15.98 17.99 22.07
C LEU A 154 16.86 19.06 21.41
N GLU A 155 18.05 19.34 21.98
CA GLU A 155 19.01 20.28 21.43
C GLU A 155 19.54 19.80 20.07
N PHE A 156 19.90 18.53 19.96
CA PHE A 156 20.33 17.93 18.70
C PHE A 156 19.21 17.97 17.65
N ALA A 157 17.99 17.62 18.05
CA ALA A 157 16.84 17.64 17.16
C ALA A 157 16.51 19.04 16.66
N GLU A 158 16.53 20.06 17.53
CA GLU A 158 16.33 21.45 17.13
C GLU A 158 17.42 21.93 16.15
N GLN A 159 18.69 21.58 16.41
CA GLN A 159 19.81 21.93 15.54
C GLN A 159 19.67 21.31 14.14
N VAL A 160 19.31 20.03 14.05
CA VAL A 160 19.24 19.30 12.77
C VAL A 160 17.95 19.61 12.02
N THR A 161 16.81 19.55 12.71
CA THR A 161 15.49 19.66 12.09
C THR A 161 15.04 21.11 11.92
N GLY A 162 15.56 22.04 12.72
CA GLY A 162 15.08 23.42 12.79
C GLY A 162 13.75 23.58 13.54
N VAL A 163 13.21 22.51 14.13
CA VAL A 163 11.95 22.54 14.90
C VAL A 163 12.24 22.91 16.35
N PRO A 164 11.58 23.93 16.93
CA PRO A 164 11.80 24.33 18.32
C PRO A 164 11.50 23.19 19.30
N GLN A 165 12.34 23.02 20.32
CA GLN A 165 12.22 21.93 21.31
C GLN A 165 10.83 21.86 21.95
N ALA A 166 10.26 23.02 22.31
CA ALA A 166 8.93 23.10 22.92
C ALA A 166 7.84 22.52 22.01
N GLN A 167 7.97 22.66 20.69
CA GLN A 167 7.03 22.08 19.72
C GLN A 167 7.21 20.56 19.61
N ILE A 168 8.45 20.07 19.61
CA ILE A 168 8.74 18.62 19.62
C ILE A 168 8.10 17.97 20.85
N VAL A 169 8.32 18.56 22.03
CA VAL A 169 7.73 18.08 23.30
C VAL A 169 6.21 18.11 23.24
N GLN A 170 5.60 19.19 22.76
CA GLN A 170 4.15 19.31 22.69
C GLN A 170 3.52 18.29 21.73
N ALA A 171 4.16 18.05 20.58
CA ALA A 171 3.73 17.06 19.61
C ALA A 171 3.77 15.64 20.19
N ALA A 172 4.87 15.30 20.87
CA ALA A 172 5.05 14.01 21.53
C ALA A 172 3.97 13.76 22.59
N ARG A 173 3.67 14.77 23.43
CA ARG A 173 2.63 14.70 24.46
C ARG A 173 1.24 14.47 23.87
N TRP A 174 0.84 15.29 22.89
CA TRP A 174 -0.48 15.17 22.27
C TRP A 174 -0.66 13.83 21.53
N TYR A 175 0.40 13.33 20.88
CA TYR A 175 0.34 12.05 20.21
C TYR A 175 0.25 10.86 21.17
N ALA A 176 1.07 10.86 22.23
CA ALA A 176 1.10 9.74 23.17
C ALA A 176 -0.14 9.68 24.06
N LYS A 177 -0.61 10.84 24.53
CA LYS A 177 -1.76 10.97 25.44
C LYS A 177 -2.73 12.05 24.93
N PRO A 178 -3.51 11.76 23.87
CA PRO A 178 -4.55 12.68 23.42
C PRO A 178 -5.60 12.87 24.52
N ALA A 179 -6.30 14.01 24.50
CA ALA A 179 -7.27 14.36 25.54
C ALA A 179 -8.48 13.41 25.61
N PHE A 180 -8.80 12.75 24.51
CA PHE A 180 -9.86 11.74 24.40
C PHE A 180 -9.49 10.71 23.33
N SER A 181 -10.07 9.51 23.38
CA SER A 181 -9.85 8.47 22.35
C SER A 181 -8.36 8.10 22.15
N GLY A 182 -7.94 7.81 20.93
CA GLY A 182 -6.55 7.57 20.54
C GLY A 182 -5.99 8.57 19.53
N SER A 183 -4.85 8.20 18.95
CA SER A 183 -4.12 8.99 17.96
C SER A 183 -4.04 8.26 16.64
N CYS A 184 -4.40 8.94 15.55
CA CYS A 184 -4.25 8.45 14.19
C CYS A 184 -3.03 9.11 13.54
N LEU A 185 -2.07 8.30 13.10
CA LEU A 185 -0.88 8.73 12.38
C LEU A 185 -1.05 8.44 10.89
N LEU A 186 -1.06 9.50 10.09
CA LEU A 186 -1.24 9.44 8.64
C LEU A 186 0.01 9.94 7.94
N TRP A 187 0.49 9.24 6.92
CA TRP A 187 1.63 9.72 6.13
C TRP A 187 1.44 9.55 4.63
N GLY A 188 2.25 10.29 3.88
CA GLY A 188 2.24 10.28 2.43
C GLY A 188 3.64 10.20 1.84
N MET A 189 3.78 10.81 0.68
CA MET A 189 4.97 10.71 -0.17
C MET A 189 6.19 11.45 0.37
N GLY A 190 5.99 12.48 1.21
CA GLY A 190 7.08 13.19 1.90
C GLY A 190 7.76 12.37 3.00
N VAL A 191 7.36 11.10 3.18
CA VAL A 191 8.04 10.12 4.04
C VAL A 191 8.73 9.06 3.17
N THR A 192 8.05 8.58 2.13
CA THR A 192 8.50 7.41 1.36
C THR A 192 9.42 7.75 0.20
N GLN A 193 9.27 8.90 -0.47
CA GLN A 193 10.13 9.30 -1.60
C GLN A 193 11.43 9.95 -1.15
N HIS A 194 12.16 9.24 -0.27
CA HIS A 194 13.45 9.64 0.25
C HIS A 194 14.41 8.45 0.14
N THR A 195 15.72 8.73 0.06
CA THR A 195 16.78 7.70 0.09
C THR A 195 16.73 6.84 1.36
N ASN A 196 16.19 7.39 2.45
CA ASN A 196 15.95 6.72 3.73
C ASN A 196 14.46 6.44 4.01
N GLY A 197 13.62 6.33 2.99
CA GLY A 197 12.16 6.20 3.15
C GLY A 197 11.71 5.03 4.06
N THR A 198 12.40 3.88 4.00
CA THR A 198 12.07 2.72 4.85
C THR A 198 12.39 3.01 6.31
N ALA A 199 13.50 3.72 6.57
CA ALA A 199 13.88 4.15 7.91
C ALA A 199 12.88 5.17 8.47
N ASN A 200 12.41 6.12 7.66
CA ASN A 200 11.37 7.06 8.04
C ASN A 200 10.09 6.32 8.46
N VAL A 201 9.65 5.31 7.69
CA VAL A 201 8.46 4.53 8.08
C VAL A 201 8.71 3.76 9.37
N HIS A 202 9.88 3.13 9.56
CA HIS A 202 10.20 2.47 10.84
C HIS A 202 10.14 3.43 12.03
N THR A 203 10.58 4.68 11.90
CA THR A 203 10.40 5.67 12.99
C THR A 203 8.93 5.94 13.31
N LEU A 204 8.05 6.06 12.31
CA LEU A 204 6.61 6.25 12.52
C LEU A 204 5.98 5.03 13.22
N LEU A 205 6.41 3.82 12.83
CA LEU A 205 5.97 2.58 13.47
C LEU A 205 6.43 2.51 14.92
N ASN A 206 7.72 2.74 15.19
CA ASN A 206 8.26 2.77 16.55
C ASN A 206 7.52 3.78 17.43
N LEU A 207 7.23 4.98 16.90
CA LEU A 207 6.48 6.01 17.62
C LEU A 207 5.07 5.53 18.00
N SER A 208 4.39 4.83 17.08
CA SER A 208 3.06 4.26 17.32
C SER A 208 3.10 3.07 18.29
N LEU A 209 4.14 2.24 18.22
CA LEU A 209 4.34 1.09 19.10
C LEU A 209 4.64 1.53 20.54
N VAL A 210 5.53 2.51 20.75
CA VAL A 210 5.90 2.97 22.09
C VAL A 210 4.74 3.69 22.79
N SER A 211 3.89 4.35 22.02
CA SER A 211 2.70 5.05 22.55
C SER A 211 1.45 4.15 22.64
N GLY A 212 1.53 2.91 22.15
CA GLY A 212 0.40 1.99 22.12
C GLY A 212 -0.75 2.43 21.19
N GLN A 213 -0.52 3.33 20.23
CA GLN A 213 -1.57 3.95 19.40
C GLN A 213 -1.98 3.08 18.20
N MET A 214 -2.32 1.82 18.46
CA MET A 214 -2.81 0.84 17.47
C MET A 214 -3.75 -0.18 18.10
N GLY A 215 -4.69 -0.72 17.31
CA GLY A 215 -5.53 -1.84 17.73
C GLY A 215 -6.84 -1.46 18.41
N PHE A 216 -7.27 -0.21 18.34
CA PHE A 216 -8.56 0.21 18.90
C PHE A 216 -9.15 1.39 18.11
N ALA A 217 -10.42 1.70 18.38
CA ALA A 217 -11.12 2.78 17.68
C ALA A 217 -10.47 4.14 17.93
N GLY A 218 -10.42 4.98 16.89
CA GLY A 218 -9.80 6.31 16.96
C GLY A 218 -8.27 6.31 17.02
N SER A 219 -7.61 5.15 16.90
CA SER A 219 -6.15 5.04 16.82
C SER A 219 -5.71 4.29 15.56
N GLY A 220 -4.41 4.35 15.27
CA GLY A 220 -3.79 3.54 14.24
C GLY A 220 -2.96 4.34 13.25
N ILE A 221 -2.42 3.62 12.28
CA ILE A 221 -1.46 4.09 11.30
C ILE A 221 -2.04 3.98 9.89
N SER A 222 -1.77 4.97 9.04
CA SER A 222 -2.35 5.06 7.71
C SER A 222 -1.36 5.60 6.66
N PRO A 223 -0.78 4.73 5.81
CA PRO A 223 -0.19 5.19 4.56
C PRO A 223 -1.31 5.65 3.63
N LEU A 224 -1.39 6.94 3.35
CA LEU A 224 -2.40 7.53 2.47
C LEU A 224 -2.09 7.20 1.00
N ARG A 225 -2.50 6.00 0.57
CA ARG A 225 -2.31 5.51 -0.81
C ARG A 225 -2.94 6.48 -1.81
N GLY A 226 -2.21 6.78 -2.89
CA GLY A 226 -2.64 7.76 -3.89
C GLY A 226 -3.69 7.26 -4.89
N GLN A 227 -3.40 6.20 -5.64
CA GLN A 227 -4.32 5.71 -6.68
C GLN A 227 -5.42 4.82 -6.10
N ASN A 228 -6.57 4.83 -6.77
CA ASN A 228 -7.84 4.23 -6.33
C ASN A 228 -7.76 2.75 -5.91
N ASN A 229 -6.86 1.97 -6.51
CA ASN A 229 -6.78 0.52 -6.30
C ASN A 229 -5.37 0.00 -5.98
N VAL A 230 -4.48 0.84 -5.47
CA VAL A 230 -3.11 0.41 -5.13
C VAL A 230 -3.12 -0.71 -4.11
N GLN A 231 -3.99 -0.59 -3.10
CA GLN A 231 -4.18 -1.61 -2.08
C GLN A 231 -4.66 -2.92 -2.73
N GLY A 232 -5.66 -2.84 -3.59
CA GLY A 232 -6.24 -4.00 -4.25
C GLY A 232 -5.28 -4.73 -5.20
N CYS A 233 -4.42 -4.00 -5.92
CA CYS A 233 -3.35 -4.62 -6.72
C CYS A 233 -2.33 -5.37 -5.83
N CYS A 234 -1.97 -4.81 -4.67
CA CYS A 234 -1.14 -5.53 -3.70
C CYS A 234 -1.85 -6.79 -3.20
N ASP A 235 -3.12 -6.66 -2.79
CA ASP A 235 -3.95 -7.76 -2.29
C ASP A 235 -4.07 -8.88 -3.34
N ALA A 236 -4.22 -8.51 -4.61
CA ALA A 236 -4.30 -9.41 -5.75
C ALA A 236 -2.97 -10.06 -6.15
N GLY A 237 -1.86 -9.70 -5.50
CA GLY A 237 -0.55 -10.32 -5.73
C GLY A 237 0.24 -9.72 -6.89
N CYS A 238 -0.01 -8.48 -7.30
CA CYS A 238 0.82 -7.74 -8.26
C CYS A 238 2.16 -7.30 -7.66
N LEU A 239 2.82 -8.20 -6.91
CA LEU A 239 4.06 -7.97 -6.19
C LEU A 239 5.04 -9.08 -6.58
N PRO A 240 6.34 -8.78 -6.77
CA PRO A 240 7.30 -9.80 -7.16
C PRO A 240 7.64 -10.75 -6.00
N SER A 241 7.47 -10.29 -4.75
CA SER A 241 7.88 -10.98 -3.53
C SER A 241 6.81 -11.83 -2.87
N HIS A 242 5.54 -11.74 -3.29
CA HIS A 242 4.42 -12.44 -2.65
C HIS A 242 3.36 -12.87 -3.67
N LEU A 243 2.72 -14.00 -3.38
CA LEU A 243 1.46 -14.43 -3.99
C LEU A 243 0.27 -13.63 -3.44
N PRO A 244 -0.92 -13.70 -4.07
CA PRO A 244 -2.11 -12.99 -3.63
C PRO A 244 -2.36 -13.13 -2.12
N GLY A 245 -2.75 -12.04 -1.46
CA GLY A 245 -2.97 -12.01 -0.02
C GLY A 245 -1.70 -11.92 0.84
N TYR A 246 -0.61 -11.35 0.32
CA TYR A 246 0.68 -11.22 1.00
C TYR A 246 1.31 -12.56 1.42
N GLN A 247 1.07 -13.61 0.63
CA GLN A 247 1.52 -14.96 0.98
C GLN A 247 2.93 -15.21 0.43
N HIS A 248 3.87 -15.55 1.30
CA HIS A 248 5.24 -15.91 0.91
C HIS A 248 5.29 -17.21 0.09
N TYR A 249 6.34 -17.36 -0.72
CA TYR A 249 6.62 -18.56 -1.51
C TYR A 249 7.10 -19.75 -0.64
N THR A 250 6.30 -20.15 0.34
CA THR A 250 6.55 -21.37 1.13
C THR A 250 5.98 -22.59 0.41
N PRO A 251 6.52 -23.81 0.63
CA PRO A 251 6.00 -25.02 -0.03
C PRO A 251 4.49 -25.21 0.12
N THR A 252 3.94 -25.00 1.33
CA THR A 252 2.50 -25.10 1.59
C THR A 252 1.67 -24.09 0.79
N VAL A 253 2.16 -22.87 0.62
CA VAL A 253 1.47 -21.85 -0.18
C VAL A 253 1.57 -22.20 -1.66
N LEU A 254 2.75 -22.57 -2.14
CA LEU A 254 2.98 -22.97 -3.54
C LEU A 254 2.08 -24.16 -3.93
N ASP A 255 1.98 -25.19 -3.09
CA ASP A 255 1.10 -26.33 -3.31
C ASP A 255 -0.38 -25.93 -3.41
N LYS A 256 -0.82 -25.01 -2.54
CA LYS A 256 -2.20 -24.49 -2.57
C LYS A 256 -2.51 -23.78 -3.89
N PHE A 257 -1.63 -22.88 -4.33
CA PHE A 257 -1.81 -22.16 -5.59
C PHE A 257 -1.63 -23.09 -6.79
N GLY A 258 -0.68 -24.02 -6.73
CA GLY A 258 -0.44 -25.03 -7.75
C GLY A 258 -1.64 -25.94 -7.98
N ALA A 259 -2.30 -26.39 -6.91
CA ALA A 259 -3.52 -27.16 -6.99
C ALA A 259 -4.68 -26.37 -7.61
N ALA A 260 -4.82 -25.09 -7.25
CA ALA A 260 -5.90 -24.24 -7.76
C ALA A 260 -5.71 -23.82 -9.22
N TRP A 261 -4.47 -23.58 -9.64
CA TRP A 261 -4.15 -23.11 -10.99
C TRP A 261 -3.79 -24.22 -11.97
N GLY A 262 -3.58 -25.45 -11.48
CA GLY A 262 -3.08 -26.55 -12.31
C GLY A 262 -1.62 -26.35 -12.77
N PHE A 263 -0.91 -25.39 -12.18
CA PHE A 263 0.47 -25.02 -12.52
C PHE A 263 1.21 -24.58 -11.27
N GLN A 264 2.39 -25.13 -11.02
CA GLN A 264 3.23 -24.78 -9.88
C GLN A 264 3.91 -23.42 -10.09
N PRO A 265 3.58 -22.38 -9.28
CA PRO A 265 4.22 -21.07 -9.41
C PRO A 265 5.73 -21.15 -9.14
N PRO A 266 6.55 -20.25 -9.69
CA PRO A 266 7.96 -20.18 -9.32
C PRO A 266 8.13 -19.91 -7.81
N ASP A 267 9.17 -20.48 -7.21
CA ASP A 267 9.40 -20.55 -5.77
C ASP A 267 10.25 -19.39 -5.19
N SER A 268 10.67 -18.47 -6.05
CA SER A 268 11.56 -17.36 -5.70
C SER A 268 11.00 -16.01 -6.14
N ALA A 269 11.36 -14.95 -5.41
CA ALA A 269 10.90 -13.60 -5.73
C ALA A 269 11.38 -13.14 -7.12
N GLY A 270 10.53 -12.40 -7.82
CA GLY A 270 10.89 -11.76 -9.09
C GLY A 270 11.62 -10.43 -8.91
N MET A 271 11.88 -9.78 -10.04
CA MET A 271 12.48 -8.45 -10.11
C MET A 271 11.48 -7.35 -9.74
N SER A 272 11.94 -6.29 -9.08
CA SER A 272 11.14 -5.07 -8.91
C SER A 272 11.04 -4.30 -10.22
N LEU A 273 10.10 -3.36 -10.36
CA LEU A 273 9.96 -2.53 -11.56
C LEU A 273 11.27 -1.83 -11.93
N THR A 274 11.97 -1.27 -10.94
CA THR A 274 13.26 -0.61 -11.17
C THR A 274 14.30 -1.59 -11.69
N ASP A 275 14.39 -2.79 -11.10
CA ASP A 275 15.32 -3.83 -11.59
C ASP A 275 14.91 -4.35 -12.97
N MET A 276 13.61 -4.40 -13.28
CA MET A 276 13.11 -4.80 -14.59
C MET A 276 13.52 -3.80 -15.68
N ILE A 277 13.45 -2.49 -15.40
CA ILE A 277 13.91 -1.45 -16.33
C ILE A 277 15.42 -1.60 -16.60
N ASP A 278 16.24 -1.83 -15.57
CA ASP A 278 17.67 -2.09 -15.73
C ASP A 278 17.94 -3.39 -16.52
N ALA A 279 17.16 -4.43 -16.25
CA ALA A 279 17.25 -5.71 -16.95
C ALA A 279 16.84 -5.63 -18.43
N CYS A 280 16.01 -4.66 -18.83
CA CYS A 280 15.74 -4.40 -20.24
C CYS A 280 16.98 -3.85 -20.96
N VAL A 281 17.73 -2.95 -20.31
CA VAL A 281 18.93 -2.33 -20.89
C VAL A 281 20.05 -3.35 -21.09
N ASN A 282 20.22 -4.28 -20.15
CA ASN A 282 21.25 -5.33 -20.24
C ASN A 282 20.81 -6.56 -21.06
N GLY A 283 19.56 -6.59 -21.55
CA GLY A 283 19.02 -7.64 -22.41
C GLY A 283 18.58 -8.92 -21.70
N SER A 284 18.52 -8.91 -20.37
CA SER A 284 17.98 -10.01 -19.55
C SER A 284 16.45 -10.08 -19.59
N ILE A 285 15.79 -8.93 -19.76
CA ILE A 285 14.38 -8.84 -20.14
C ILE A 285 14.29 -8.41 -21.60
N ARG A 286 13.59 -9.21 -22.42
CA ARG A 286 13.40 -8.98 -23.85
C ARG A 286 11.95 -8.71 -24.23
N ALA A 287 11.01 -9.07 -23.36
CA ALA A 287 9.60 -8.83 -23.56
C ALA A 287 8.98 -8.22 -22.31
N MET A 288 8.09 -7.24 -22.48
CA MET A 288 7.35 -6.63 -21.38
C MET A 288 5.88 -6.43 -21.78
N TYR A 289 4.99 -6.71 -20.83
CA TYR A 289 3.56 -6.47 -20.96
C TYR A 289 3.13 -5.44 -19.91
N ILE A 290 2.79 -4.24 -20.37
CA ILE A 290 2.41 -3.10 -19.53
C ILE A 290 0.88 -2.95 -19.58
N VAL A 291 0.24 -2.96 -18.41
CA VAL A 291 -1.22 -2.86 -18.28
C VAL A 291 -1.58 -1.62 -17.48
N GLY A 292 -2.18 -0.63 -18.14
CA GLY A 292 -2.71 0.55 -17.49
C GLY A 292 -1.67 1.43 -16.80
N GLU A 293 -0.42 1.47 -17.27
CA GLU A 293 0.69 2.26 -16.71
C GLU A 293 1.50 2.96 -17.80
N ASP A 294 2.13 4.07 -17.42
CA ASP A 294 2.94 4.91 -18.31
C ASP A 294 4.32 5.21 -17.69
N PRO A 295 5.26 4.23 -17.72
CA PRO A 295 6.61 4.41 -17.17
C PRO A 295 7.35 5.64 -17.73
N LEU A 296 7.11 6.05 -18.98
CA LEU A 296 7.71 7.26 -19.55
C LEU A 296 7.19 8.59 -18.99
N LEU A 297 6.18 8.55 -18.12
CA LEU A 297 5.75 9.70 -17.34
C LEU A 297 6.11 9.56 -15.85
N THR A 298 6.17 8.33 -15.35
CA THR A 298 6.27 8.07 -13.90
C THR A 298 7.67 7.68 -13.42
N GLU A 299 8.53 7.13 -14.28
CA GLU A 299 9.92 6.83 -13.91
C GLU A 299 10.74 8.12 -13.66
N PRO A 300 11.69 8.10 -12.69
CA PRO A 300 12.46 9.30 -12.35
C PRO A 300 13.48 9.69 -13.43
N ASP A 301 14.06 8.72 -14.13
CA ASP A 301 14.96 8.95 -15.27
C ASP A 301 14.30 8.51 -16.58
N LEU A 302 13.66 9.48 -17.24
CA LEU A 302 12.93 9.25 -18.49
C LEU A 302 13.84 8.83 -19.65
N HIS A 303 15.10 9.25 -19.66
CA HIS A 303 16.03 8.85 -20.73
C HIS A 303 16.40 7.38 -20.58
N HIS A 304 16.67 6.95 -19.35
CA HIS A 304 16.94 5.56 -19.03
C HIS A 304 15.74 4.67 -19.32
N ALA A 305 14.55 5.05 -18.85
CA ALA A 305 13.31 4.31 -19.11
C ALA A 305 13.01 4.20 -20.61
N LYS A 306 13.16 5.30 -21.37
CA LYS A 306 12.97 5.28 -22.83
C LYS A 306 13.95 4.35 -23.52
N LYS A 307 15.23 4.39 -23.14
CA LYS A 307 16.25 3.49 -23.68
C LYS A 307 15.92 2.02 -23.38
N ALA A 308 15.53 1.72 -22.14
CA ALA A 308 15.15 0.39 -21.68
C ALA A 308 13.97 -0.18 -22.45
N LEU A 309 12.88 0.59 -22.57
CA LEU A 309 11.68 0.14 -23.26
C LEU A 309 11.89 0.00 -24.78
N SER A 310 12.73 0.86 -25.36
CA SER A 310 13.08 0.77 -26.79
C SER A 310 14.02 -0.38 -27.13
N SER A 311 14.67 -1.01 -26.16
CA SER A 311 15.56 -2.16 -26.38
C SER A 311 14.86 -3.52 -26.29
N LEU A 312 13.55 -3.53 -26.00
CA LEU A 312 12.76 -4.76 -25.93
C LEU A 312 12.51 -5.33 -27.33
N ASP A 313 12.61 -6.66 -27.46
CA ASP A 313 12.21 -7.41 -28.67
C ASP A 313 10.67 -7.42 -28.84
N CYS A 314 9.94 -7.28 -27.73
CA CYS A 314 8.48 -7.20 -27.73
C CYS A 314 7.95 -6.34 -26.57
N LEU A 315 7.16 -5.32 -26.90
CA LEU A 315 6.51 -4.45 -25.92
C LEU A 315 5.02 -4.44 -26.24
N VAL A 316 4.23 -4.99 -25.33
CA VAL A 316 2.77 -4.98 -25.40
C VAL A 316 2.26 -3.97 -24.40
N VAL A 317 1.47 -3.00 -24.85
CA VAL A 317 0.81 -2.02 -23.98
C VAL A 317 -0.69 -2.19 -24.08
N GLN A 318 -1.34 -2.35 -22.93
CA GLN A 318 -2.78 -2.39 -22.80
C GLN A 318 -3.23 -1.15 -22.01
N ASP A 319 -3.88 -0.21 -22.68
CA ASP A 319 -4.34 1.04 -22.07
C ASP A 319 -5.59 1.58 -22.79
N LEU A 320 -6.17 2.65 -22.24
CA LEU A 320 -7.28 3.40 -22.81
C LEU A 320 -6.78 4.36 -23.90
N PHE A 321 -5.58 4.93 -23.73
CA PHE A 321 -5.05 6.00 -24.57
C PHE A 321 -3.68 5.64 -25.14
N LEU A 322 -3.38 6.21 -26.32
CA LEU A 322 -2.05 6.16 -26.89
C LEU A 322 -1.19 7.26 -26.23
N HIS A 323 -0.55 6.92 -25.12
CA HIS A 323 0.39 7.77 -24.37
C HIS A 323 1.85 7.48 -24.77
N GLU A 324 2.80 8.20 -24.18
CA GLU A 324 4.23 8.20 -24.53
C GLU A 324 4.83 6.78 -24.49
N THR A 325 4.54 5.98 -23.47
CA THR A 325 4.98 4.57 -23.45
C THR A 325 4.29 3.73 -24.55
N ALA A 326 2.99 3.96 -24.78
CA ALA A 326 2.22 3.21 -25.77
C ALA A 326 2.70 3.47 -27.21
N GLU A 327 3.22 4.65 -27.49
CA GLU A 327 3.84 4.98 -28.79
C GLU A 327 5.12 4.17 -29.09
N LEU A 328 5.79 3.65 -28.06
CA LEU A 328 6.92 2.73 -28.22
C LEU A 328 6.48 1.26 -28.40
N ALA A 329 5.21 0.95 -28.20
CA ALA A 329 4.73 -0.42 -28.16
C ALA A 329 4.77 -1.07 -29.55
N HIS A 330 5.15 -2.34 -29.58
CA HIS A 330 5.03 -3.19 -30.76
C HIS A 330 3.56 -3.62 -30.98
N VAL A 331 2.80 -3.72 -29.89
CA VAL A 331 1.37 -4.07 -29.89
C VAL A 331 0.64 -3.19 -28.88
N PHE A 332 -0.45 -2.56 -29.33
CA PHE A 332 -1.37 -1.84 -28.46
C PHE A 332 -2.71 -2.58 -28.36
N LEU A 333 -3.22 -2.77 -27.14
CA LEU A 333 -4.48 -3.46 -26.87
C LEU A 333 -5.45 -2.49 -26.16
N PRO A 334 -6.56 -2.07 -26.81
CA PRO A 334 -7.47 -1.08 -26.23
C PRO A 334 -8.27 -1.66 -25.07
N ALA A 335 -8.17 -1.04 -23.89
CA ALA A 335 -8.85 -1.46 -22.67
C ALA A 335 -10.07 -0.60 -22.32
N ALA A 336 -11.04 -1.20 -21.63
CA ALA A 336 -12.25 -0.54 -21.17
C ALA A 336 -12.00 0.34 -19.93
N ALA A 337 -12.63 1.52 -19.88
CA ALA A 337 -12.59 2.42 -18.74
C ALA A 337 -13.39 1.88 -17.55
N PHE A 338 -13.26 2.53 -16.37
CA PHE A 338 -13.91 2.07 -15.14
C PHE A 338 -15.46 2.00 -15.24
N ALA A 339 -16.07 2.89 -16.03
CA ALA A 339 -17.52 2.93 -16.23
C ALA A 339 -18.02 1.92 -17.26
N GLU A 340 -17.11 1.21 -17.94
CA GLU A 340 -17.41 0.29 -19.04
C GLU A 340 -17.28 -1.18 -18.62
N LYS A 341 -16.96 -1.44 -17.35
CA LYS A 341 -16.66 -2.76 -16.81
C LYS A 341 -17.14 -2.97 -15.38
N ASP A 342 -17.25 -4.23 -15.01
CA ASP A 342 -17.55 -4.69 -13.66
C ASP A 342 -16.29 -5.16 -12.94
N GLY A 343 -16.21 -4.85 -11.65
CA GLY A 343 -15.03 -5.16 -10.86
C GLY A 343 -15.16 -4.81 -9.39
N THR A 344 -14.04 -4.89 -8.69
CA THR A 344 -13.88 -4.30 -7.36
C THR A 344 -12.63 -3.44 -7.26
N PHE A 345 -12.71 -2.41 -6.43
CA PHE A 345 -11.54 -1.66 -5.95
C PHE A 345 -11.42 -1.79 -4.44
N THR A 346 -10.19 -1.94 -3.95
CA THR A 346 -9.83 -1.79 -2.55
C THR A 346 -9.17 -0.43 -2.32
N ASN A 347 -9.79 0.41 -1.49
CA ASN A 347 -9.29 1.74 -1.17
C ASN A 347 -8.22 1.74 -0.05
N SER A 348 -7.74 2.91 0.36
CA SER A 348 -6.65 3.04 1.34
C SER A 348 -6.99 2.56 2.76
N GLU A 349 -8.27 2.47 3.13
CA GLU A 349 -8.73 1.89 4.41
C GLU A 349 -9.11 0.41 4.29
N ARG A 350 -8.64 -0.28 3.24
CA ARG A 350 -8.89 -1.71 2.93
C ARG A 350 -10.34 -2.03 2.56
N ARG A 351 -11.16 -1.02 2.26
CA ARG A 351 -12.55 -1.26 1.87
C ARG A 351 -12.63 -1.73 0.43
N VAL A 352 -13.07 -2.97 0.25
CA VAL A 352 -13.44 -3.54 -1.06
C VAL A 352 -14.79 -2.99 -1.46
N GLN A 353 -14.88 -2.39 -2.64
CA GLN A 353 -16.07 -1.70 -3.15
C GLN A 353 -16.37 -2.15 -4.57
N ARG A 354 -17.65 -2.29 -4.92
CA ARG A 354 -18.09 -2.65 -6.27
C ARG A 354 -17.93 -1.51 -7.27
N VAL A 355 -17.36 -1.86 -8.43
CA VAL A 355 -17.41 -1.11 -9.68
C VAL A 355 -18.46 -1.78 -10.57
N ARG A 356 -19.33 -0.98 -11.17
CA ARG A 356 -20.43 -1.47 -12.02
C ARG A 356 -20.34 -0.85 -13.40
N LYS A 357 -20.57 -1.66 -14.42
CA LYS A 357 -20.69 -1.19 -15.79
C LYS A 357 -21.91 -0.28 -15.92
N ALA A 358 -21.68 0.93 -16.44
CA ALA A 358 -22.70 1.93 -16.72
C ALA A 358 -22.92 2.15 -18.23
N ILE A 359 -21.87 1.98 -19.03
CA ILE A 359 -21.89 2.16 -20.49
C ILE A 359 -21.13 1.02 -21.18
N ASP A 360 -21.31 0.85 -22.48
CA ASP A 360 -20.54 -0.10 -23.27
C ASP A 360 -19.16 0.45 -23.63
N PRO A 361 -18.11 -0.40 -23.67
CA PRO A 361 -16.79 0.04 -24.10
C PRO A 361 -16.78 0.45 -25.58
N PRO A 362 -15.99 1.46 -25.97
CA PRO A 362 -15.96 1.97 -27.33
C PRO A 362 -15.21 1.03 -28.28
N GLY A 363 -15.72 0.90 -29.51
CA GLY A 363 -15.03 0.17 -30.58
C GLY A 363 -14.74 -1.29 -30.22
N GLU A 364 -13.46 -1.67 -30.27
CA GLU A 364 -12.99 -3.02 -29.94
C GLU A 364 -12.48 -3.14 -28.50
N ALA A 365 -12.62 -2.09 -27.69
CA ALA A 365 -12.15 -2.11 -26.31
C ALA A 365 -12.86 -3.17 -25.48
N LYS A 366 -12.11 -3.84 -24.60
CA LYS A 366 -12.62 -4.88 -23.71
C LYS A 366 -12.13 -4.63 -22.27
N PRO A 367 -12.82 -5.14 -21.24
CA PRO A 367 -12.28 -5.17 -19.89
C PRO A 367 -10.90 -5.83 -19.84
N ASP A 368 -9.98 -5.31 -19.02
CA ASP A 368 -8.58 -5.73 -19.04
C ASP A 368 -8.40 -7.24 -18.78
N TRP A 369 -9.25 -7.80 -17.92
CA TRP A 369 -9.24 -9.23 -17.60
C TRP A 369 -9.64 -10.10 -18.79
N ARG A 370 -10.52 -9.63 -19.68
CA ARG A 370 -10.91 -10.35 -20.90
C ARG A 370 -9.75 -10.44 -21.86
N ILE A 371 -9.08 -9.30 -22.10
CA ILE A 371 -7.93 -9.22 -23.00
C ILE A 371 -6.82 -10.11 -22.48
N THR A 372 -6.48 -9.98 -21.19
CA THR A 372 -5.40 -10.76 -20.58
C THR A 372 -5.73 -12.26 -20.54
N SER A 373 -6.99 -12.65 -20.26
CA SER A 373 -7.40 -14.06 -20.29
C SER A 373 -7.34 -14.64 -21.71
N GLU A 374 -7.78 -13.89 -22.73
CA GLU A 374 -7.67 -14.32 -24.13
C GLU A 374 -6.22 -14.47 -24.58
N LEU A 375 -5.35 -13.52 -24.21
CA LEU A 375 -3.92 -13.58 -24.48
C LEU A 375 -3.28 -14.78 -23.79
N ALA A 376 -3.55 -14.96 -22.49
CA ALA A 376 -3.02 -16.07 -21.70
C ALA A 376 -3.37 -17.43 -22.30
N ARG A 377 -4.62 -17.65 -22.72
CA ARG A 377 -5.03 -18.89 -23.39
C ARG A 377 -4.28 -19.12 -24.70
N ARG A 378 -4.22 -18.10 -25.56
CA ARG A 378 -3.55 -18.24 -26.87
C ARG A 378 -2.06 -18.50 -26.72
N VAL A 379 -1.40 -17.86 -25.76
CA VAL A 379 0.03 -18.09 -25.49
C VAL A 379 0.24 -19.47 -24.88
N ALA A 380 -0.58 -19.87 -23.90
CA ALA A 380 -0.50 -21.21 -23.30
C ALA A 380 -0.68 -22.32 -24.36
N ASP A 381 -1.68 -22.19 -25.24
CA ASP A 381 -1.92 -23.14 -26.34
C ASP A 381 -0.71 -23.23 -27.28
N ARG A 382 -0.08 -22.10 -27.62
CA ARG A 382 1.12 -22.06 -28.47
C ARG A 382 2.35 -22.67 -27.82
N LEU A 383 2.45 -22.58 -26.49
CA LEU A 383 3.52 -23.17 -25.69
C LEU A 383 3.24 -24.63 -25.31
N GLY A 384 2.06 -25.17 -25.64
CA GLY A 384 1.65 -26.52 -25.23
C GLY A 384 1.41 -26.65 -23.73
N LEU A 385 1.14 -25.55 -23.03
CA LEU A 385 0.84 -25.53 -21.60
C LEU A 385 -0.62 -25.92 -21.37
N SER A 386 -0.85 -27.15 -20.91
CA SER A 386 -2.19 -27.60 -20.51
C SER A 386 -2.54 -27.10 -19.10
N GLY A 387 -3.81 -26.73 -18.87
CA GLY A 387 -4.35 -26.51 -17.52
C GLY A 387 -4.37 -25.07 -17.00
N ALA A 388 -3.91 -24.08 -17.77
CA ALA A 388 -3.71 -22.71 -17.27
C ALA A 388 -4.99 -21.95 -16.79
N GLY A 389 -6.19 -22.47 -17.04
CA GLY A 389 -7.43 -22.04 -16.36
C GLY A 389 -7.74 -20.54 -16.45
N PHE A 390 -8.02 -20.04 -17.67
CA PHE A 390 -8.39 -18.64 -17.95
C PHE A 390 -9.78 -18.49 -18.61
N HIS A 391 -10.69 -19.41 -18.29
CA HIS A 391 -12.07 -19.41 -18.80
C HIS A 391 -13.00 -18.81 -17.75
N TYR A 392 -13.22 -17.50 -17.84
CA TYR A 392 -14.14 -16.79 -16.96
C TYR A 392 -15.29 -16.23 -17.77
N ALA A 393 -16.54 -16.43 -17.33
CA ALA A 393 -17.71 -15.82 -17.94
C ALA A 393 -17.98 -14.41 -17.38
N HIS A 394 -17.55 -14.12 -16.16
CA HIS A 394 -17.77 -12.84 -15.48
C HIS A 394 -16.64 -12.52 -14.48
N SER A 395 -16.41 -11.24 -14.16
CA SER A 395 -15.38 -10.85 -13.19
C SER A 395 -15.65 -11.37 -11.77
N ALA A 396 -16.91 -11.61 -11.41
CA ALA A 396 -17.30 -12.27 -10.16
C ALA A 396 -16.58 -13.62 -9.95
N GLU A 397 -16.46 -14.44 -11.00
CA GLU A 397 -15.81 -15.76 -10.90
C GLU A 397 -14.31 -15.64 -10.58
N ILE A 398 -13.69 -14.57 -11.09
CA ILE A 398 -12.29 -14.23 -10.81
C ILE A 398 -12.15 -13.80 -9.36
N PHE A 399 -13.04 -12.93 -8.89
CA PHE A 399 -13.05 -12.49 -7.49
C PHE A 399 -13.27 -13.67 -6.54
N ASP A 400 -14.20 -14.57 -6.87
CA ASP A 400 -14.47 -15.78 -6.07
C ASP A 400 -13.25 -16.73 -6.03
N GLU A 401 -12.52 -16.87 -7.14
CA GLU A 401 -11.25 -17.62 -7.14
C GLU A 401 -10.20 -16.97 -6.24
N MET A 402 -10.04 -15.65 -6.34
CA MET A 402 -9.13 -14.89 -5.48
C MET A 402 -9.53 -15.02 -4.00
N ALA A 403 -10.80 -14.86 -3.66
CA ALA A 403 -11.32 -14.94 -2.30
C ALA A 403 -11.14 -16.33 -1.68
N ARG A 404 -11.26 -17.42 -2.47
CA ARG A 404 -10.94 -18.78 -2.01
C ARG A 404 -9.47 -18.97 -1.64
N LEU A 405 -8.56 -18.25 -2.30
CA LEU A 405 -7.11 -18.39 -2.13
C LEU A 405 -6.53 -17.43 -1.09
N VAL A 406 -7.22 -16.32 -0.84
CA VAL A 406 -6.82 -15.23 0.07
C VAL A 406 -7.71 -15.25 1.33
N PRO A 407 -7.21 -15.79 2.47
CA PRO A 407 -8.05 -16.05 3.64
C PRO A 407 -8.81 -14.83 4.17
N PHE A 408 -8.20 -13.64 4.14
CA PHE A 408 -8.84 -12.42 4.65
C PHE A 408 -9.93 -11.85 3.73
N LEU A 409 -10.12 -12.41 2.53
CA LEU A 409 -11.20 -12.04 1.60
C LEU A 409 -12.33 -13.08 1.54
N GLY A 410 -12.18 -14.22 2.22
CA GLY A 410 -13.06 -15.40 2.04
C GLY A 410 -14.55 -15.16 2.29
N GLY A 411 -14.89 -14.12 3.05
CA GLY A 411 -16.25 -13.70 3.35
C GLY A 411 -16.84 -12.65 2.42
N ILE A 412 -16.08 -12.17 1.43
CA ILE A 412 -16.49 -11.12 0.49
C ILE A 412 -16.92 -11.79 -0.82
N SER A 413 -18.05 -11.35 -1.36
CA SER A 413 -18.53 -11.73 -2.68
C SER A 413 -19.23 -10.56 -3.35
N TYR A 414 -19.44 -10.65 -4.66
CA TYR A 414 -20.15 -9.61 -5.41
C TYR A 414 -21.56 -9.35 -4.85
N ASP A 415 -22.35 -10.41 -4.64
CA ASP A 415 -23.71 -10.32 -4.08
C ASP A 415 -23.72 -9.65 -2.70
N ARG A 416 -22.69 -9.93 -1.89
CA ARG A 416 -22.58 -9.35 -0.56
C ARG A 416 -22.24 -7.87 -0.65
N LEU A 417 -21.30 -7.47 -1.51
CA LEU A 417 -20.98 -6.07 -1.74
C LEU A 417 -22.16 -5.30 -2.35
N ASP A 418 -22.99 -5.95 -3.16
CA ASP A 418 -24.21 -5.36 -3.70
C ASP A 418 -25.28 -5.12 -2.61
N ARG A 419 -25.37 -6.00 -1.61
CA ARG A 419 -26.31 -5.88 -0.47
C ARG A 419 -25.84 -4.94 0.63
N GLU A 420 -24.58 -5.09 1.06
CA GLU A 420 -24.03 -4.45 2.27
C GLU A 420 -23.19 -3.21 1.96
N GLY A 421 -22.87 -2.97 0.69
CA GLY A 421 -21.93 -1.94 0.28
C GLY A 421 -20.48 -2.38 0.47
N GLY A 422 -19.58 -1.43 0.71
CA GLY A 422 -18.15 -1.72 0.79
C GLY A 422 -17.72 -2.34 2.12
N ILE A 423 -16.95 -3.43 2.06
CA ILE A 423 -16.50 -4.20 3.24
C ILE A 423 -15.00 -4.01 3.43
N GLN A 424 -14.56 -3.69 4.65
CA GLN A 424 -13.14 -3.63 5.00
C GLN A 424 -12.63 -5.02 5.34
N TRP A 425 -11.56 -5.46 4.66
CA TRP A 425 -10.89 -6.69 5.03
C TRP A 425 -9.96 -6.46 6.25
N PRO A 426 -9.69 -7.49 7.08
CA PRO A 426 -10.15 -8.88 6.95
C PRO A 426 -11.66 -9.13 7.06
N CYS A 427 -12.12 -10.09 6.28
CA CYS A 427 -13.47 -10.62 6.31
C CYS A 427 -13.38 -12.11 5.91
N PRO A 428 -13.05 -13.01 6.86
CA PRO A 428 -12.73 -14.39 6.53
C PRO A 428 -13.96 -15.25 6.20
N THR A 429 -15.13 -14.91 6.73
CA THR A 429 -16.37 -15.68 6.57
C THR A 429 -17.53 -14.77 6.16
N SER A 430 -18.55 -15.36 5.53
CA SER A 430 -19.69 -14.61 4.96
C SER A 430 -20.58 -13.93 6.01
N ASP A 431 -20.51 -14.37 7.27
CA ASP A 431 -21.18 -13.78 8.44
C ASP A 431 -20.31 -12.74 9.18
N HIS A 432 -19.00 -12.66 8.88
CA HIS A 432 -18.11 -11.70 9.51
C HIS A 432 -18.39 -10.27 8.99
N PRO A 433 -18.62 -9.25 9.86
CA PRO A 433 -19.05 -7.90 9.43
C PRO A 433 -17.96 -7.10 8.68
N GLY A 434 -16.73 -7.61 8.65
CA GLY A 434 -15.54 -6.90 8.19
C GLY A 434 -14.74 -6.35 9.37
N THR A 435 -13.55 -5.83 9.11
CA THR A 435 -12.62 -5.39 10.16
C THR A 435 -12.31 -3.90 10.01
N ARG A 436 -12.91 -3.09 10.88
CA ARG A 436 -12.74 -1.62 10.93
C ARG A 436 -11.28 -1.21 11.17
N PHE A 437 -10.65 -1.80 12.19
CA PHE A 437 -9.24 -1.60 12.53
C PHE A 437 -8.54 -2.94 12.76
N LEU A 438 -7.27 -3.00 12.37
CA LEU A 438 -6.40 -4.15 12.52
C LEU A 438 -5.76 -4.18 13.91
N TYR A 439 -5.20 -5.34 14.24
CA TYR A 439 -4.31 -5.52 15.39
C TYR A 439 -4.99 -5.27 16.74
N ALA A 440 -6.28 -5.60 16.88
CA ALA A 440 -6.98 -5.50 18.17
C ALA A 440 -6.30 -6.36 19.25
N GLU A 441 -5.94 -7.60 18.89
CA GLU A 441 -5.39 -8.57 19.84
C GLU A 441 -3.90 -8.83 19.61
N SER A 442 -3.49 -9.07 18.36
CA SER A 442 -2.13 -9.47 18.00
C SER A 442 -1.72 -8.92 16.64
N PHE A 443 -0.41 -8.99 16.35
CA PHE A 443 0.10 -8.75 15.00
C PHE A 443 0.22 -10.09 14.26
N PRO A 444 -0.01 -10.14 12.94
CA PRO A 444 0.28 -11.30 12.10
C PRO A 444 1.69 -11.87 12.27
N VAL A 445 2.68 -11.01 12.55
CA VAL A 445 4.07 -11.41 12.85
C VAL A 445 4.29 -11.86 14.31
N GLY A 446 3.23 -11.94 15.11
CA GLY A 446 3.29 -12.18 16.55
C GLY A 446 3.59 -10.89 17.32
N LYS A 447 4.87 -10.60 17.53
CA LYS A 447 5.33 -9.37 18.20
C LYS A 447 5.94 -8.42 17.18
N ALA A 448 5.54 -7.15 17.23
CA ALA A 448 6.09 -6.14 16.35
C ALA A 448 7.51 -5.76 16.81
N PRO A 449 8.53 -5.85 15.95
CA PRO A 449 9.88 -5.43 16.28
C PRO A 449 10.00 -3.90 16.32
N PHE A 450 10.62 -3.38 17.38
CA PHE A 450 11.23 -2.05 17.34
C PHE A 450 12.50 -2.10 16.49
N VAL A 451 12.61 -1.20 15.51
CA VAL A 451 13.74 -1.16 14.59
C VAL A 451 14.57 0.11 14.83
N PRO A 452 15.79 0.00 15.37
CA PRO A 452 16.73 1.12 15.44
C PRO A 452 17.02 1.69 14.06
N VAL A 453 16.92 3.00 13.92
CA VAL A 453 17.18 3.72 12.66
C VAL A 453 17.97 4.96 12.97
N THR A 454 19.11 5.11 12.28
CA THR A 454 20.10 6.15 12.52
C THR A 454 20.01 7.28 11.52
#